data_AF-A0A384UVB6-F1
#
_entry.id   AF-A0A384UVB6-F1
#
_cell.length_a   1.000
_cell.length_b   1.000
_cell.length_c   1.000
_cell.angle_alpha   90.00
_cell.angle_beta   90.00
_cell.angle_gamma   90.00
#
_symmetry.space_group_name_H-M   'P 1'
#
loop_
_entity.id
_entity.type
_entity.pdbx_description
1 polymer ?
#
loop_
_entity_poly.entity_id
_entity_poly.type
_entity_poly.pdbx_seq_one_letter_code
_entity_poly.pdbx_strand_id
1 'polypeptide(L)'
;GEHWRKMRRIMTVPFFTNKVVQQYRFGWEEEAARVVDDVRNNPDSATSGIVLRRRLQLMMYNNMYRIMFDRRFENEQDPLFQKLRALNGERSRLAQSFDYNYGDFIPILRPFLRGYLKICKEVKETRLKIFKDYFVEERKKLESTRRMDNEGLKCAID
;
A
#
# COMPACT_ATOMS: atom_id res chain seq x y z
N GLY A 1 20.18 11.30 9.58
CA GLY A 1 21.30 11.57 8.65
C GLY A 1 20.83 12.23 7.37
N GLU A 2 21.75 12.57 6.47
CA GLU A 2 21.46 13.25 5.20
C GLU A 2 20.47 12.49 4.32
N HIS A 3 20.64 11.16 4.20
CA HIS A 3 19.73 10.29 3.44
C HIS A 3 18.27 10.48 3.86
N TRP A 4 17.98 10.50 5.17
CA TRP A 4 16.63 10.72 5.69
C TRP A 4 16.07 12.09 5.28
N ARG A 5 16.88 13.16 5.35
CA ARG A 5 16.45 14.52 4.94
C ARG A 5 16.11 14.56 3.46
N LYS A 6 16.95 13.94 2.62
CA LYS A 6 16.75 13.84 1.18
C LYS A 6 15.45 13.09 0.87
N MET A 7 15.25 11.91 1.45
CA MET A 7 14.02 11.11 1.23
C MET A 7 12.78 11.85 1.72
N ARG A 8 12.82 12.44 2.92
CA ARG A 8 11.70 13.22 3.45
C ARG A 8 11.34 14.37 2.51
N ARG A 9 12.33 15.13 2.02
CA ARG A 9 12.10 16.22 1.07
C ARG A 9 11.48 15.75 -0.25
N ILE A 10 11.98 14.66 -0.82
CA ILE A 10 11.45 14.08 -2.07
C ILE A 10 9.99 13.65 -1.90
N MET A 11 9.64 13.03 -0.76
CA MET A 11 8.30 12.52 -0.51
C MET A 11 7.28 13.61 -0.14
N THR A 12 7.70 14.75 0.42
CA THR A 12 6.76 15.78 0.90
C THR A 12 5.85 16.32 -0.19
N VAL A 13 6.40 16.75 -1.33
CA VAL A 13 5.61 17.37 -2.40
C VAL A 13 4.54 16.43 -2.98
N PRO A 14 4.88 15.19 -3.39
CA PRO A 14 3.92 14.28 -4.02
C PRO A 14 2.91 13.63 -3.05
N PHE A 15 3.17 13.62 -1.74
CA PHE A 15 2.28 12.95 -0.76
C PHE A 15 1.67 13.85 0.31
N PHE A 16 2.41 14.85 0.78
CA PHE A 16 2.14 15.51 2.06
C PHE A 16 2.00 17.03 1.91
N THR A 17 1.15 17.47 0.99
CA THR A 17 0.81 18.89 0.80
C THR A 17 -0.71 19.10 0.73
N ASN A 18 -1.17 20.32 1.02
CA ASN A 18 -2.57 20.69 0.85
C ASN A 18 -3.05 20.49 -0.59
N LYS A 19 -2.15 20.65 -1.57
CA LYS A 19 -2.47 20.40 -2.99
C LYS A 19 -2.85 18.94 -3.23
N VAL A 20 -2.10 17.99 -2.67
CA VAL A 20 -2.42 16.55 -2.75
C VAL A 20 -3.78 16.27 -2.13
N VAL A 21 -4.10 16.86 -0.97
CA VAL A 21 -5.41 16.72 -0.34
C VAL A 21 -6.52 17.22 -1.28
N GLN A 22 -6.39 18.42 -1.82
CA GLN A 22 -7.41 18.99 -2.73
C GLN A 22 -7.56 18.18 -4.02
N GLN A 23 -6.47 17.60 -4.51
CA GLN A 23 -6.46 16.77 -5.72
C GLN A 23 -7.17 15.42 -5.51
N TYR A 24 -7.03 14.80 -4.34
CA TYR A 24 -7.53 13.44 -4.10
C TYR A 24 -8.78 13.36 -3.23
N ARG A 25 -9.22 14.44 -2.57
CA ARG A 25 -10.37 14.43 -1.64
C ARG A 25 -11.64 13.83 -2.22
N PHE A 26 -11.98 14.18 -3.46
CA PHE A 26 -13.16 13.65 -4.13
C PHE A 26 -13.06 12.14 -4.32
N GLY A 27 -11.87 11.63 -4.63
CA GLY A 27 -11.64 10.20 -4.72
C GLY A 27 -11.77 9.47 -3.38
N TRP A 28 -11.43 10.13 -2.27
CA TRP A 28 -11.63 9.57 -0.93
C TRP A 28 -13.09 9.58 -0.50
N GLU A 29 -13.81 10.65 -0.83
CA GLU A 29 -15.26 10.78 -0.63
C GLU A 29 -16.02 9.70 -1.43
N GLU A 30 -15.64 9.46 -2.69
CA GLU A 30 -16.16 8.36 -3.51
C GLU A 30 -15.91 6.99 -2.89
N GLU A 31 -14.68 6.70 -2.43
CA GLU A 31 -14.36 5.41 -1.83
C GLU A 31 -15.11 5.20 -0.50
N ALA A 32 -15.35 6.28 0.27
CA ALA A 32 -16.21 6.24 1.46
C ALA A 32 -17.68 5.99 1.11
N ALA A 33 -18.21 6.65 0.08
CA ALA A 33 -19.57 6.41 -0.41
C ALA A 33 -19.76 4.95 -0.84
N ARG A 34 -18.78 4.38 -1.57
CA ARG A 34 -18.79 2.95 -1.94
C ARG A 34 -18.79 2.03 -0.73
N VAL A 35 -18.09 2.37 0.37
CA VAL A 35 -18.18 1.58 1.61
C VAL A 35 -19.61 1.57 2.12
N VAL A 36 -20.28 2.73 2.16
CA VAL A 36 -21.67 2.83 2.61
C VAL A 36 -22.60 2.00 1.73
N ASP A 37 -22.45 2.09 0.41
CA ASP A 37 -23.26 1.33 -0.54
C ASP A 37 -23.05 -0.18 -0.39
N ASP A 38 -21.80 -0.64 -0.29
CA ASP A 38 -21.50 -2.08 -0.11
C ASP A 38 -22.04 -2.62 1.21
N VAL A 39 -21.98 -1.83 2.29
CA VAL A 39 -22.55 -2.20 3.58
C VAL A 39 -24.07 -2.25 3.50
N ARG A 40 -24.70 -1.26 2.87
CA ARG A 40 -26.16 -1.17 2.68
C ARG A 40 -26.69 -2.33 1.84
N ASN A 41 -25.95 -2.73 0.81
CA ASN A 41 -26.35 -3.78 -0.12
C ASN A 41 -26.07 -5.20 0.41
N ASN A 42 -25.39 -5.33 1.55
CA ASN A 42 -25.14 -6.62 2.18
C ASN A 42 -26.25 -6.93 3.22
N PRO A 43 -27.09 -7.97 2.99
CA PRO A 43 -28.16 -8.35 3.92
C PRO A 43 -27.67 -8.69 5.33
N ASP A 44 -26.45 -9.22 5.44
CA ASP A 44 -25.85 -9.58 6.73
C ASP A 44 -25.56 -8.34 7.59
N SER A 45 -25.32 -7.18 6.97
CA SER A 45 -25.03 -5.93 7.69
C SER A 45 -26.14 -5.50 8.64
N ALA A 46 -27.40 -5.75 8.28
CA ALA A 46 -28.56 -5.37 9.06
C ALA A 46 -29.06 -6.49 9.99
N THR A 47 -28.48 -7.69 9.90
CA THR A 47 -28.99 -8.88 10.60
C THR A 47 -27.95 -9.46 11.56
N SER A 48 -26.99 -10.22 11.05
CA SER A 48 -25.94 -10.90 11.83
C SER A 48 -24.74 -10.00 12.14
N GLY A 49 -24.62 -8.89 11.41
CA GLY A 49 -23.50 -7.97 11.46
C GLY A 49 -22.32 -8.45 10.59
N ILE A 50 -21.46 -7.51 10.22
CA ILE A 50 -20.31 -7.78 9.36
C ILE A 50 -19.02 -7.27 10.00
N VAL A 51 -17.89 -7.86 9.58
CA VAL A 51 -16.57 -7.35 9.95
C VAL A 51 -16.20 -6.17 9.05
N LEU A 52 -16.75 -4.99 9.36
CA LEU A 52 -16.60 -3.75 8.57
C LEU A 52 -15.13 -3.39 8.25
N ARG A 53 -14.20 -3.75 9.13
CA ARG A 53 -12.76 -3.55 8.93
C ARG A 53 -12.26 -4.13 7.60
N ARG A 54 -12.84 -5.24 7.09
CA ARG A 54 -12.41 -5.86 5.83
C ARG A 54 -12.68 -4.91 4.64
N ARG A 55 -13.86 -4.30 4.60
CA ARG A 55 -14.25 -3.34 3.57
C ARG A 55 -13.53 -1.99 3.70
N LEU A 56 -13.34 -1.51 4.94
CA LEU A 56 -12.54 -0.31 5.21
C LEU A 56 -11.07 -0.50 4.82
N GLN A 57 -10.53 -1.71 4.95
CA GLN A 57 -9.18 -2.02 4.50
C GLN A 57 -9.04 -1.82 2.98
N LEU A 58 -10.02 -2.25 2.19
CA LEU A 58 -10.04 -2.01 0.74
C LEU A 58 -10.06 -0.49 0.42
N MET A 59 -10.91 0.28 1.11
CA MET A 59 -10.97 1.75 0.97
C MET A 59 -9.60 2.40 1.21
N MET A 60 -8.91 2.01 2.29
CA MET A 60 -7.58 2.54 2.60
C MET A 60 -6.53 2.18 1.55
N TYR A 61 -6.61 0.96 0.98
CA TYR A 61 -5.76 0.57 -0.14
C TYR A 61 -6.06 1.40 -1.37
N ASN A 62 -7.32 1.55 -1.76
CA ASN A 62 -7.71 2.37 -2.91
C ASN A 62 -7.24 3.83 -2.75
N ASN A 63 -7.46 4.45 -1.59
CA ASN A 63 -7.01 5.82 -1.33
C ASN A 63 -5.49 5.97 -1.49
N MET A 64 -4.71 5.06 -0.90
CA MET A 64 -3.25 5.14 -0.94
C MET A 64 -2.69 4.82 -2.34
N TYR A 65 -3.23 3.80 -3.02
CA TYR A 65 -2.77 3.41 -4.35
C TYR A 65 -3.21 4.37 -5.46
N ARG A 66 -4.31 5.12 -5.25
CA ARG A 66 -4.69 6.23 -6.14
C ARG A 66 -3.70 7.38 -6.04
N ILE A 67 -3.23 7.71 -4.83
CA ILE A 67 -2.16 8.71 -4.65
C ILE A 67 -0.85 8.22 -5.29
N MET A 68 -0.44 6.99 -5.01
CA MET A 68 0.85 6.45 -5.47
C MET A 68 0.91 6.21 -6.98
N PHE A 69 -0.16 5.65 -7.57
CA PHE A 69 -0.11 5.06 -8.91
C PHE A 69 -1.31 5.41 -9.79
N ASP A 70 -2.26 6.20 -9.27
CA ASP A 70 -3.57 6.43 -9.90
C ASP A 70 -4.32 5.11 -10.19
N ARG A 71 -4.20 4.14 -9.29
CA ARG A 71 -4.79 2.80 -9.42
C ARG A 71 -5.71 2.47 -8.24
N ARG A 72 -6.79 1.76 -8.52
CA ARG A 72 -7.72 1.18 -7.53
C ARG A 72 -7.87 -0.33 -7.74
N PHE A 73 -8.37 -1.01 -6.70
CA PHE A 73 -8.81 -2.39 -6.72
C PHE A 73 -10.33 -2.44 -6.78
N GLU A 74 -10.88 -3.39 -7.52
CA GLU A 74 -12.31 -3.40 -7.83
C GLU A 74 -13.18 -3.80 -6.63
N ASN A 75 -12.76 -4.83 -5.89
CA ASN A 75 -13.50 -5.38 -4.75
C ASN A 75 -12.58 -6.14 -3.79
N GLU A 76 -13.14 -6.70 -2.70
CA GLU A 76 -12.37 -7.45 -1.69
C GLU A 76 -11.82 -8.79 -2.21
N GLN A 77 -12.33 -9.26 -3.35
CA GLN A 77 -11.95 -10.49 -4.03
C GLN A 77 -10.92 -10.26 -5.16
N ASP A 78 -10.52 -9.01 -5.41
CA ASP A 78 -9.49 -8.68 -6.40
C ASP A 78 -8.20 -9.48 -6.11
N PRO A 79 -7.70 -10.28 -7.07
CA PRO A 79 -6.54 -11.15 -6.84
C PRO A 79 -5.27 -10.38 -6.44
N LEU A 80 -5.06 -9.19 -7.02
CA LEU A 80 -3.89 -8.37 -6.72
C LEU A 80 -4.03 -7.74 -5.33
N PHE A 81 -5.23 -7.28 -4.96
CA PHE A 81 -5.52 -6.80 -3.61
C PHE A 81 -5.26 -7.87 -2.56
N GLN A 82 -5.80 -9.08 -2.74
CA GLN A 82 -5.60 -10.19 -1.81
C GLN A 82 -4.13 -10.55 -1.66
N LYS A 83 -3.40 -10.63 -2.77
CA LYS A 83 -1.95 -10.92 -2.78
C LYS A 83 -1.16 -9.86 -2.03
N LEU A 84 -1.44 -8.57 -2.27
CA LEU A 84 -0.80 -7.46 -1.58
C LEU A 84 -1.17 -7.40 -0.09
N ARG A 85 -2.43 -7.68 0.25
CA ARG A 85 -2.92 -7.75 1.62
C ARG A 85 -2.20 -8.84 2.41
N ALA A 86 -2.09 -10.04 1.86
CA ALA A 86 -1.37 -11.15 2.47
C ALA A 86 0.11 -10.81 2.69
N LEU A 87 0.80 -10.29 1.66
CA LEU A 87 2.22 -9.93 1.77
C LEU A 87 2.49 -8.77 2.72
N ASN A 88 1.64 -7.73 2.74
CA ASN A 88 1.78 -6.64 3.70
C ASN A 88 1.50 -7.13 5.13
N GLY A 89 0.54 -8.05 5.30
CA GLY A 89 0.27 -8.72 6.57
C GLY A 89 1.49 -9.51 7.07
N GLU A 90 2.08 -10.34 6.21
CA GLU A 90 3.25 -11.14 6.55
C GLU A 90 4.47 -10.27 6.85
N ARG A 91 4.69 -9.21 6.06
CA ARG A 91 5.74 -8.22 6.35
C ARG A 91 5.56 -7.58 7.74
N SER A 92 4.33 -7.20 8.09
CA SER A 92 4.04 -6.62 9.41
C SER A 92 4.23 -7.65 10.52
N ARG A 93 3.79 -8.90 10.32
CA ARG A 93 3.99 -10.00 11.27
C ARG A 93 5.48 -10.24 11.55
N LEU A 94 6.29 -10.33 10.51
CA LEU A 94 7.73 -10.54 10.64
C LEU A 94 8.46 -9.35 11.29
N ALA A 95 7.99 -8.12 11.07
CA ALA A 95 8.59 -6.93 11.67
C ALA A 95 8.13 -6.66 13.12
N GLN A 96 7.11 -7.37 13.60
CA GLN A 96 6.54 -7.19 14.94
C GLN A 96 6.70 -8.46 15.81
N SER A 97 7.22 -9.55 15.25
CA SER A 97 7.43 -10.78 16.02
C SER A 97 8.51 -10.58 17.09
N PHE A 98 8.35 -11.25 18.23
CA PHE A 98 9.40 -11.32 19.24
C PHE A 98 10.46 -12.39 18.92
N ASP A 99 10.24 -13.22 17.90
CA ASP A 99 11.09 -14.37 17.55
C ASP A 99 12.52 -13.98 17.14
N TYR A 100 12.77 -12.71 16.78
CA TYR A 100 14.12 -12.25 16.41
C TYR A 100 14.79 -11.38 17.49
N ASN A 101 14.07 -11.05 18.57
CA ASN A 101 14.54 -10.12 19.61
C ASN A 101 15.86 -10.57 20.25
N TYR A 102 16.08 -11.88 20.43
CA TYR A 102 17.30 -12.37 21.06
C TYR A 102 18.56 -12.01 20.26
N GLY A 103 18.48 -11.99 18.92
CA GLY A 103 19.62 -11.62 18.07
C GLY A 103 19.77 -10.11 17.88
N ASP A 104 18.71 -9.34 18.16
CA ASP A 104 18.77 -7.87 18.18
C ASP A 104 19.28 -7.34 19.53
N PHE A 105 18.82 -7.90 20.65
CA PHE A 105 19.25 -7.52 22.00
C PHE A 105 20.63 -8.06 22.37
N ILE A 106 20.99 -9.25 21.88
CA ILE A 106 22.27 -9.90 22.17
C ILE A 106 22.99 -10.20 20.84
N PRO A 107 23.82 -9.25 20.33
CA PRO A 107 24.37 -9.34 18.97
C PRO A 107 25.19 -10.59 18.66
N ILE A 108 25.80 -11.24 19.66
CA ILE A 108 26.55 -12.49 19.47
C ILE A 108 25.63 -13.65 19.03
N LEU A 109 24.33 -13.58 19.33
CA LEU A 109 23.33 -14.58 18.91
C LEU A 109 22.77 -14.32 17.51
N ARG A 110 23.09 -13.17 16.89
CA ARG A 110 22.60 -12.81 15.56
C ARG A 110 22.86 -13.85 14.46
N PRO A 111 23.99 -14.62 14.44
CA PRO A 111 24.19 -15.69 13.47
C PRO A 111 23.08 -16.76 13.47
N PHE A 112 22.38 -16.97 14.59
CA PHE A 112 21.26 -17.90 14.69
C PHE A 112 19.97 -17.37 14.03
N LEU A 113 19.89 -16.08 13.71
CA LEU A 113 18.75 -15.49 12.98
C LEU A 113 18.78 -15.77 11.47
N ARG A 114 19.76 -16.53 10.94
CA ARG A 114 19.89 -16.80 9.50
C ARG A 114 18.59 -17.28 8.85
N GLY A 115 17.88 -18.22 9.49
CA GLY A 115 16.59 -18.72 9.00
C GLY A 115 15.52 -17.63 8.96
N TYR A 116 15.38 -16.87 10.04
CA TYR A 116 14.42 -15.76 10.14
C TYR A 116 14.69 -14.68 9.09
N LEU A 117 15.96 -14.27 8.95
CA LEU A 117 16.39 -13.26 7.97
C LEU A 117 16.20 -13.74 6.52
N LYS A 118 16.31 -15.05 6.26
CA LYS A 118 16.01 -15.63 4.94
C LYS A 118 14.52 -15.45 4.60
N ILE A 119 13.61 -15.73 5.54
CA ILE A 119 12.17 -15.51 5.36
C ILE A 119 11.88 -14.02 5.11
N CYS A 120 12.45 -13.13 5.93
CA CYS A 120 12.32 -11.68 5.73
C CYS A 120 12.79 -11.23 4.33
N LYS A 121 13.89 -11.81 3.84
CA LYS A 121 14.43 -11.53 2.51
C LYS A 121 13.47 -12.00 1.40
N GLU A 122 12.96 -13.22 1.49
CA GLU A 122 12.02 -13.78 0.52
C GLU A 122 10.72 -12.95 0.44
N VAL A 123 10.16 -12.55 1.59
CA VAL A 123 8.98 -11.67 1.65
C VAL A 123 9.28 -10.30 1.06
N LYS A 124 10.45 -9.72 1.36
CA LYS A 124 10.88 -8.44 0.77
C LYS A 124 11.00 -8.52 -0.74
N GLU A 125 11.68 -9.55 -1.27
CA GLU A 125 11.91 -9.71 -2.71
C GLU A 125 10.60 -9.96 -3.46
N THR A 126 9.72 -10.81 -2.92
CA THR A 126 8.39 -11.07 -3.48
C THR A 126 7.56 -9.79 -3.54
N ARG A 127 7.56 -9.01 -2.45
CA ARG A 127 6.85 -7.73 -2.40
C ARG A 127 7.41 -6.74 -3.42
N LEU A 128 8.73 -6.56 -3.46
CA LEU A 128 9.37 -5.63 -4.42
C LEU A 128 9.10 -6.03 -5.87
N LYS A 129 9.09 -7.34 -6.19
CA LYS A 129 8.75 -7.84 -7.51
C LYS A 129 7.33 -7.44 -7.91
N ILE A 130 6.34 -7.61 -7.03
CA ILE A 130 4.96 -7.20 -7.31
C ILE A 130 4.85 -5.68 -7.50
N PHE A 131 5.51 -4.88 -6.65
CA PHE A 131 5.52 -3.42 -6.81
C PHE A 131 6.12 -3.01 -8.16
N LYS A 132 7.19 -3.68 -8.59
CA LYS A 132 7.80 -3.45 -9.89
C LYS A 132 6.85 -3.82 -11.02
N ASP A 133 6.42 -5.07 -11.05
CA ASP A 133 5.71 -5.66 -12.20
C ASP A 133 4.32 -5.04 -12.44
N TYR A 134 3.59 -4.73 -11.36
CA TYR A 134 2.20 -4.28 -11.44
C TYR A 134 1.99 -2.78 -11.22
N PHE A 135 2.99 -2.03 -10.78
CA PHE A 135 2.80 -0.60 -10.50
C PHE A 135 3.86 0.25 -11.18
N VAL A 136 5.14 0.01 -10.89
CA VAL A 136 6.22 0.86 -11.42
C VAL A 136 6.37 0.70 -12.94
N GLU A 137 6.38 -0.52 -13.46
CA GLU A 137 6.53 -0.75 -14.91
C GLU A 137 5.30 -0.29 -15.71
N GLU A 138 4.10 -0.36 -15.14
CA GLU A 138 2.90 0.22 -15.75
C GLU A 138 3.01 1.75 -15.85
N ARG A 139 3.45 2.43 -14.78
CA ARG A 139 3.67 3.89 -14.81
C ARG A 139 4.71 4.32 -15.84
N LYS A 140 5.86 3.64 -15.90
CA LYS A 140 6.89 3.92 -16.91
C LYS A 140 6.36 3.82 -18.35
N LYS A 141 5.50 2.83 -18.63
CA LYS A 141 4.86 2.68 -19.95
C LYS A 141 3.91 3.85 -20.26
N LEU A 142 3.13 4.29 -19.27
CA LEU A 142 2.22 5.42 -19.40
C LEU A 142 2.97 6.75 -19.62
N GLU A 143 4.07 6.97 -18.90
CA GLU A 143 4.96 8.12 -19.11
C GLU A 143 5.58 8.12 -20.50
N SER A 144 6.03 6.95 -21.01
CA SER A 144 6.62 6.85 -22.35
C SER A 144 5.64 7.13 -23.50
N THR A 145 4.33 7.08 -23.24
CA THR A 145 3.28 7.20 -24.26
C THR A 145 2.51 8.52 -24.19
N ARG A 146 2.49 9.22 -23.05
CA ARG A 146 1.83 10.53 -22.92
C ARG A 146 2.75 11.66 -23.42
N ARG A 147 2.25 12.51 -24.33
CA ARG A 147 2.80 13.86 -24.54
C ARG A 147 2.62 14.66 -23.24
N MET A 148 3.62 15.45 -22.86
CA MET A 148 3.61 16.27 -21.65
C MET A 148 2.53 17.36 -21.71
N ASP A 149 1.27 17.01 -21.49
CA ASP A 149 0.26 18.02 -21.14
C ASP A 149 0.31 18.27 -19.63
N ASN A 150 0.49 19.53 -19.27
CA ASN A 150 0.59 19.98 -17.87
C ASN A 150 -0.75 19.91 -17.11
N GLU A 151 -1.84 19.47 -17.75
CA GLU A 151 -3.20 19.50 -17.20
C GLU A 151 -3.68 18.15 -16.61
N GLY A 152 -2.96 17.05 -16.82
CA GLY A 152 -3.33 15.74 -16.24
C GLY A 152 -2.97 15.61 -14.76
N LEU A 153 -3.76 14.82 -14.00
CA LEU A 153 -3.38 14.43 -12.63
C LEU A 153 -2.00 13.74 -12.66
N LYS A 154 -1.00 14.39 -12.06
CA LYS A 154 0.28 13.74 -11.73
C LYS A 154 0.12 12.93 -10.45
N CYS A 155 0.53 11.67 -10.49
CA CYS A 155 0.51 10.83 -9.29
C CYS A 155 1.84 10.99 -8.52
N ALA A 156 1.91 10.39 -7.34
CA ALA A 156 3.05 10.59 -6.45
C ALA A 156 4.33 9.86 -6.88
N ILE A 157 4.21 8.86 -7.78
CA ILE A 157 5.31 8.10 -8.37
C ILE A 157 5.29 8.36 -9.88
N ASP A 158 5.51 9.63 -10.22
CA ASP A 158 5.89 10.19 -11.53
C ASP A 158 7.32 10.74 -11.47
#